data_AF-A0A3D4JIP8-F1
#
_entry.id   AF-A0A3D4JIP8-F1
#
_cell.length_a   1.000
_cell.length_b   1.000
_cell.length_c   1.000
_cell.angle_alpha   90.00
_cell.angle_beta   90.00
_cell.angle_gamma   90.00
#
_symmetry.space_group_name_H-M   'P 1'
#
loop_
_entity.id
_entity.type
_entity.pdbx_description
1 polymer ?
#
loop_
_entity_poly.entity_id
_entity_poly.type
_entity_poly.pdbx_seq_one_letter_code
_entity_poly.pdbx_strand_id
1 'polypeptide(L)'
;MQKVDFRESLYDDLVSLIRESLYQTALKKLRYGLRGRLLNYLLTRKILLESEWLDNQTEQLNNWFIRREKQIRLTSFNESASYLENINVVAKRIADGSVSEYEKYIRTTLEDFVSEQSDQVLELLTLGHSPKKVFDTFNEDRVFSLAKTIYDHLEQDVRPKIQLTWLSNRTRLNVVTKLIGGKIDNARVKKMTEEVIQKIVWEKLRRFIRIVVNDLFKDAFRKSARARFYEWLDLASSREVTRSIKDIVNVLPDALEQEIYSDKFMFGTTPIHNAIKKASLRLMDVNFSQHKKILITISDGEFSDKFLPEATTLLKDSGVTIISLHISNKNIVSQLVEKTERNWSDGAKIMFEMSSISTEGDGVSHALGKLDYKMEYGKRLFIQVNHSQAIEDILDALLIN
;
A
#
# COMPACT_ATOMS: atom_id res chain seq x y z
N MET A 1 18.70 -22.89 -11.77
CA MET A 1 17.43 -23.33 -11.18
C MET A 1 16.33 -23.14 -12.20
N GLN A 2 15.81 -24.22 -12.76
CA GLN A 2 14.67 -24.19 -13.67
C GLN A 2 13.44 -23.66 -12.91
N LYS A 3 12.87 -22.53 -13.34
CA LYS A 3 11.47 -22.20 -13.06
C LYS A 3 10.64 -23.24 -13.80
N VAL A 4 10.47 -24.41 -13.21
CA VAL A 4 9.32 -25.26 -13.58
C VAL A 4 8.12 -24.40 -13.30
N ASP A 5 7.37 -24.07 -14.35
CA ASP A 5 6.22 -23.20 -14.26
C ASP A 5 5.20 -23.89 -13.34
N PHE A 6 5.18 -23.49 -12.06
CA PHE A 6 4.34 -24.06 -11.02
C PHE A 6 2.84 -24.02 -11.43
N ARG A 7 2.50 -23.26 -12.48
CA ARG A 7 1.22 -23.24 -13.17
C ARG A 7 0.84 -24.58 -13.78
N GLU A 8 1.66 -25.18 -14.63
CA GLU A 8 1.29 -26.39 -15.38
C GLU A 8 1.20 -27.62 -14.46
N SER A 9 2.09 -27.72 -13.47
CA SER A 9 2.15 -28.88 -12.56
C SER A 9 0.83 -29.22 -11.86
N LEU A 10 0.14 -28.26 -11.22
CA LEU A 10 -1.09 -28.55 -10.48
C LEU A 10 -2.26 -28.96 -11.38
N TYR A 11 -2.34 -28.43 -12.59
CA TYR A 11 -3.37 -28.81 -13.55
C TYR A 11 -3.14 -30.23 -14.06
N ASP A 12 -1.90 -30.50 -14.47
CA ASP A 12 -1.49 -31.81 -14.95
C ASP A 12 -1.62 -32.87 -13.86
N ASP A 13 -1.28 -32.53 -12.62
CA ASP A 13 -1.42 -33.42 -11.47
C ASP A 13 -2.88 -33.76 -11.18
N LEU A 14 -3.81 -32.79 -11.25
CA LEU A 14 -5.23 -33.04 -11.03
C LEU A 14 -5.81 -33.93 -12.14
N VAL A 15 -5.49 -33.62 -13.41
CA VAL A 15 -5.95 -34.41 -14.55
C VAL A 15 -5.34 -35.81 -14.49
N SER A 16 -4.05 -35.93 -14.19
CA SER A 16 -3.37 -37.21 -14.04
C SER A 16 -3.99 -38.04 -12.91
N LEU A 17 -4.21 -37.44 -11.74
CA LEU A 17 -4.84 -38.10 -10.61
C LEU A 17 -6.21 -38.67 -10.97
N ILE A 18 -7.08 -37.87 -11.59
CA ILE A 18 -8.44 -38.31 -11.98
C ILE A 18 -8.35 -39.42 -13.03
N ARG A 19 -7.51 -39.21 -14.06
CA ARG A 19 -7.33 -40.14 -15.17
C ARG A 19 -6.80 -41.49 -14.70
N GLU A 20 -5.71 -41.50 -13.95
CA GLU A 20 -5.08 -42.70 -13.41
C GLU A 20 -6.01 -43.42 -12.43
N SER A 21 -6.65 -42.68 -11.52
CA SER A 21 -7.61 -43.27 -10.57
C SER A 21 -8.75 -43.95 -11.31
N LEU A 22 -9.39 -43.28 -12.28
CA LEU A 22 -10.47 -43.84 -13.07
C LEU A 22 -10.02 -45.04 -13.90
N TYR A 23 -8.90 -44.91 -14.63
CA TYR A 23 -8.40 -45.93 -15.53
C TYR A 23 -7.95 -47.19 -14.79
N GLN A 24 -7.05 -47.05 -13.81
CA GLN A 24 -6.44 -48.20 -13.14
C GLN A 24 -7.48 -48.99 -12.32
N THR A 25 -8.39 -48.30 -11.64
CA THR A 25 -9.42 -48.98 -10.84
C THR A 25 -10.46 -49.67 -11.71
N ALA A 26 -10.89 -49.04 -12.81
CA ALA A 26 -11.82 -49.64 -13.77
C ALA A 26 -11.18 -50.84 -14.49
N LEU A 27 -9.92 -50.73 -14.92
CA LEU A 27 -9.18 -51.81 -15.57
C LEU A 27 -8.97 -53.00 -14.62
N LYS A 28 -8.60 -52.73 -13.37
CA LYS A 28 -8.49 -53.74 -12.32
C LYS A 28 -9.83 -54.49 -12.16
N LYS A 29 -10.96 -53.76 -12.06
CA LYS A 29 -12.30 -54.37 -11.94
C LYS A 29 -12.68 -55.17 -13.19
N LEU A 30 -12.36 -54.68 -14.39
CA LEU A 30 -12.62 -55.38 -15.65
C LEU A 30 -11.85 -56.72 -15.71
N ARG A 31 -10.56 -56.71 -15.35
CA ARG A 31 -9.71 -57.92 -15.30
C ARG A 31 -10.22 -58.94 -14.27
N TYR A 32 -10.62 -58.49 -13.08
CA TYR A 32 -11.23 -59.38 -12.09
C TYR A 32 -12.56 -59.97 -12.55
N GLY A 33 -13.41 -59.15 -13.18
CA GLY A 33 -14.68 -59.61 -13.75
C GLY A 33 -14.49 -60.64 -14.85
N LEU A 34 -13.49 -60.44 -15.72
CA LEU A 34 -13.14 -61.38 -16.78
C LEU A 34 -12.60 -62.71 -16.21
N ARG A 35 -11.65 -62.65 -15.25
CA ARG A 35 -11.16 -63.84 -14.56
C ARG A 35 -12.28 -64.62 -13.88
N GLY A 36 -13.19 -63.95 -13.18
CA GLY A 36 -14.34 -64.58 -12.53
C GLY A 36 -15.29 -65.24 -13.54
N ARG A 37 -15.57 -64.58 -14.66
CA ARG A 37 -16.40 -65.17 -15.74
C ARG A 37 -15.74 -66.40 -16.36
N LEU A 38 -14.44 -66.33 -16.65
CA LEU A 38 -13.68 -67.47 -17.19
C LEU A 38 -13.64 -68.64 -16.21
N LEU A 39 -13.35 -68.39 -14.92
CA LEU A 39 -13.34 -69.42 -13.88
C LEU A 39 -14.72 -70.07 -13.71
N ASN A 40 -15.79 -69.28 -13.61
CA ASN A 40 -17.14 -69.82 -13.51
C ASN A 40 -17.51 -70.62 -14.75
N TYR A 41 -17.15 -70.14 -15.93
CA TYR A 41 -17.41 -70.84 -17.18
C TYR A 41 -16.69 -72.21 -17.22
N LEU A 42 -15.41 -72.25 -16.84
CA LEU A 42 -14.62 -73.50 -16.74
C LEU A 42 -15.18 -74.47 -15.69
N LEU A 43 -15.56 -73.98 -14.52
CA LEU A 43 -16.11 -74.79 -13.42
C LEU A 43 -17.50 -75.35 -13.73
N THR A 44 -18.35 -74.58 -14.41
CA THR A 44 -19.74 -74.98 -14.70
C THR A 44 -19.81 -76.03 -15.80
N ARG A 45 -18.85 -76.04 -16.75
CA ARG A 45 -18.97 -76.88 -17.94
C ARG A 45 -18.20 -78.21 -17.91
N LYS A 46 -17.21 -78.45 -17.03
CA LYS A 46 -16.49 -79.75 -16.97
C LYS A 46 -16.01 -80.27 -18.36
N ILE A 47 -15.79 -79.38 -19.33
CA ILE A 47 -15.46 -79.76 -20.72
C ILE A 47 -13.94 -79.81 -20.87
N LEU A 48 -13.44 -80.95 -21.35
CA LEU A 48 -12.08 -81.12 -21.85
C LEU A 48 -11.86 -80.20 -23.06
N LEU A 49 -10.79 -79.43 -22.98
CA LEU A 49 -10.37 -78.38 -23.89
C LEU A 49 -9.91 -78.98 -25.23
N GLU A 50 -10.79 -79.12 -26.22
CA GLU A 50 -10.40 -79.25 -27.63
C GLU A 50 -11.62 -79.01 -28.53
N SER A 51 -11.84 -77.75 -28.95
CA SER A 51 -12.76 -77.43 -30.05
C SER A 51 -12.51 -76.02 -30.59
N GLU A 52 -12.59 -75.88 -31.92
CA GLU A 52 -12.62 -74.62 -32.68
C GLU A 52 -13.65 -73.60 -32.12
N TRP A 53 -14.69 -74.11 -31.45
CA TRP A 53 -15.71 -73.31 -30.76
C TRP A 53 -15.14 -72.53 -29.56
N LEU A 54 -14.20 -73.11 -28.79
CA LEU A 54 -13.55 -72.43 -27.67
C LEU A 54 -12.64 -71.31 -28.15
N ASP A 55 -11.96 -71.50 -29.29
CA ASP A 55 -11.10 -70.48 -29.88
C ASP A 55 -11.94 -69.27 -30.33
N ASN A 56 -13.07 -69.51 -30.99
CA ASN A 56 -14.00 -68.44 -31.38
C ASN A 56 -14.59 -67.70 -30.16
N GLN A 57 -14.96 -68.40 -29.08
CA GLN A 57 -15.44 -67.74 -27.86
C GLN A 57 -14.34 -66.94 -27.16
N THR A 58 -13.11 -67.45 -27.15
CA THR A 58 -11.94 -66.76 -26.59
C THR A 58 -11.62 -65.49 -27.40
N GLU A 59 -11.69 -65.57 -28.72
CA GLU A 59 -11.52 -64.44 -29.61
C GLU A 59 -12.63 -63.38 -29.42
N GLN A 60 -13.90 -63.79 -29.31
CA GLN A 60 -15.01 -62.88 -29.03
C GLN A 60 -14.86 -62.18 -27.67
N LEU A 61 -14.44 -62.91 -26.63
CA LEU A 61 -14.18 -62.35 -25.30
C LEU A 61 -12.98 -61.39 -25.31
N ASN A 62 -11.92 -61.72 -26.03
CA ASN A 62 -10.74 -60.87 -26.18
C ASN A 62 -11.10 -59.58 -26.93
N ASN A 63 -11.84 -59.69 -28.04
CA ASN A 63 -12.34 -58.56 -28.81
C ASN A 63 -13.26 -57.66 -27.96
N TRP A 64 -14.14 -58.25 -27.15
CA TRP A 64 -14.97 -57.50 -26.20
C TRP A 64 -14.13 -56.79 -25.14
N PHE A 65 -13.11 -57.46 -24.58
CA PHE A 65 -12.20 -56.89 -23.59
C PHE A 65 -11.42 -55.70 -24.15
N ILE A 66 -10.82 -55.85 -25.33
CA ILE A 66 -10.08 -54.77 -26.02
C ILE A 66 -10.99 -53.57 -26.28
N ARG A 67 -12.23 -53.81 -26.78
CA ARG A 67 -13.21 -52.74 -26.99
C ARG A 67 -13.56 -52.03 -25.68
N ARG A 68 -13.76 -52.78 -24.61
CA ARG A 68 -14.13 -52.21 -23.30
C ARG A 68 -12.96 -51.46 -22.66
N GLU A 69 -11.73 -51.96 -22.75
CA GLU A 69 -10.53 -51.27 -22.29
C GLU A 69 -10.31 -49.97 -23.06
N LYS A 70 -10.46 -49.98 -24.39
CA LYS A 70 -10.42 -48.76 -25.23
C LYS A 70 -11.47 -47.75 -24.79
N GLN A 71 -12.69 -48.20 -24.51
CA GLN A 71 -13.77 -47.33 -24.00
C GLN A 71 -13.40 -46.73 -22.63
N ILE A 72 -12.92 -47.53 -21.68
CA ILE A 72 -12.48 -47.05 -20.35
C ILE A 72 -11.37 -46.00 -20.50
N ARG A 73 -10.38 -46.26 -21.35
CA ARG A 73 -9.28 -45.33 -21.62
C ARG A 73 -9.80 -44.02 -22.20
N LEU A 74 -10.66 -44.07 -23.22
CA LEU A 74 -11.21 -42.88 -23.86
C LEU A 74 -12.07 -42.07 -22.89
N THR A 75 -12.97 -42.72 -22.15
CA THR A 75 -13.84 -42.05 -21.18
C THR A 75 -13.03 -41.44 -20.03
N SER A 76 -12.06 -42.16 -19.46
CA SER A 76 -11.22 -41.61 -18.39
C SER A 76 -10.40 -40.40 -18.86
N PHE A 77 -9.85 -40.44 -20.07
CA PHE A 77 -9.13 -39.32 -20.66
C PHE A 77 -10.06 -38.11 -20.89
N ASN A 78 -11.15 -38.30 -21.63
CA ASN A 78 -12.07 -37.22 -21.99
C ASN A 78 -12.73 -36.59 -20.74
N GLU A 79 -13.12 -37.39 -19.75
CA GLU A 79 -13.72 -36.88 -18.52
C GLU A 79 -12.71 -36.13 -17.66
N SER A 80 -11.46 -36.59 -17.56
CA SER A 80 -10.43 -35.85 -16.82
C SER A 80 -10.14 -34.48 -17.43
N ALA A 81 -10.06 -34.39 -18.77
CA ALA A 81 -9.87 -33.13 -19.48
C ALA A 81 -11.09 -32.20 -19.37
N SER A 82 -12.30 -32.75 -19.61
CA SER A 82 -13.55 -31.99 -19.52
C SER A 82 -13.85 -31.51 -18.10
N TYR A 83 -13.43 -32.27 -17.08
CA TYR A 83 -13.53 -31.88 -15.68
C TYR A 83 -12.68 -30.63 -15.38
N LEU A 84 -11.42 -30.63 -15.81
CA LEU A 84 -10.55 -29.47 -15.66
C LEU A 84 -11.10 -28.25 -16.41
N GLU A 85 -11.57 -28.42 -17.63
CA GLU A 85 -12.13 -27.32 -18.41
C GLU A 85 -13.36 -26.71 -17.72
N ASN A 86 -14.24 -27.55 -17.17
CA ASN A 86 -15.38 -27.07 -16.38
C ASN A 86 -14.93 -26.29 -15.13
N ILE A 87 -13.94 -26.80 -14.40
CA ILE A 87 -13.34 -26.09 -13.27
C ILE A 87 -12.80 -24.73 -13.70
N ASN A 88 -12.06 -24.67 -14.80
CA ASN A 88 -11.50 -23.42 -15.33
C ASN A 88 -12.60 -22.40 -15.65
N VAL A 89 -13.66 -22.83 -16.32
CA VAL A 89 -14.80 -21.96 -16.67
C VAL A 89 -15.51 -21.46 -15.41
N VAL A 90 -15.81 -22.35 -14.46
CA VAL A 90 -16.51 -21.96 -13.23
C VAL A 90 -15.64 -21.06 -12.34
N ALA A 91 -14.35 -21.37 -12.18
CA ALA A 91 -13.42 -20.54 -11.42
C ALA A 91 -13.32 -19.12 -12.00
N LYS A 92 -13.27 -18.98 -13.33
CA LYS A 92 -13.32 -17.67 -14.00
C LYS A 92 -14.62 -16.93 -13.69
N ARG A 93 -15.77 -17.62 -13.73
CA ARG A 93 -17.08 -17.04 -13.39
C ARG A 93 -17.17 -16.61 -11.92
N ILE A 94 -16.58 -17.35 -10.98
CA ILE A 94 -16.54 -16.95 -9.56
C ILE A 94 -15.83 -15.61 -9.43
N ALA A 95 -14.70 -15.43 -10.12
CA ALA A 95 -13.96 -14.19 -10.09
C ALA A 95 -14.70 -13.04 -10.80
N ASP A 96 -15.43 -13.32 -11.89
CA ASP A 96 -16.17 -12.31 -12.67
C ASP A 96 -17.50 -11.89 -12.03
N GLY A 97 -18.18 -12.82 -11.34
CA GLY A 97 -19.56 -12.64 -10.89
C GLY A 97 -19.76 -11.57 -9.82
N SER A 98 -18.70 -11.21 -9.08
CA SER A 98 -18.77 -10.26 -7.96
C SER A 98 -17.82 -9.07 -8.14
N VAL A 99 -17.32 -8.82 -9.36
CA VAL A 99 -16.34 -7.75 -9.63
C VAL A 99 -16.82 -6.38 -9.15
N SER A 100 -18.07 -6.00 -9.45
CA SER A 100 -18.63 -4.70 -9.06
C SER A 100 -18.75 -4.54 -7.54
N GLU A 101 -19.17 -5.60 -6.86
CA GLU A 101 -19.29 -5.62 -5.40
C GLU A 101 -17.91 -5.51 -4.73
N TYR A 102 -16.93 -6.26 -5.23
CA TYR A 102 -15.55 -6.19 -4.77
C TYR A 102 -14.93 -4.83 -5.04
N GLU A 103 -15.18 -4.24 -6.21
CA GLU A 103 -14.71 -2.88 -6.52
C GLU A 103 -15.25 -1.89 -5.49
N LYS A 104 -16.57 -1.90 -5.27
CA LYS A 104 -17.23 -1.03 -4.31
C LYS A 104 -16.64 -1.20 -2.91
N TYR A 105 -16.49 -2.44 -2.45
CA TYR A 105 -15.95 -2.73 -1.13
C TYR A 105 -14.50 -2.24 -0.97
N ILE A 106 -13.63 -2.53 -1.95
CA ILE A 106 -12.23 -2.08 -1.94
C ILE A 106 -12.18 -0.56 -1.93
N ARG A 107 -12.99 0.11 -2.77
CA ARG A 107 -13.04 1.57 -2.84
C ARG A 107 -13.43 2.18 -1.51
N THR A 108 -14.56 1.77 -0.93
CA THR A 108 -15.03 2.28 0.36
C THR A 108 -14.04 2.00 1.49
N THR A 109 -13.36 0.85 1.48
CA THR A 109 -12.38 0.50 2.52
C THR A 109 -11.12 1.36 2.45
N LEU A 110 -10.71 1.77 1.23
CA LEU A 110 -9.46 2.49 1.02
C LEU A 110 -9.63 4.00 0.82
N GLU A 111 -10.85 4.50 0.62
CA GLU A 111 -11.12 5.89 0.23
C GLU A 111 -10.45 6.91 1.15
N ASP A 112 -10.71 6.83 2.46
CA ASP A 112 -10.16 7.76 3.44
C ASP A 112 -8.63 7.70 3.49
N PHE A 113 -8.09 6.48 3.55
CA PHE A 113 -6.64 6.27 3.58
C PHE A 113 -5.96 6.83 2.33
N VAL A 114 -6.51 6.58 1.15
CA VAL A 114 -5.90 7.03 -0.10
C VAL A 114 -6.04 8.53 -0.30
N SER A 115 -7.14 9.14 0.15
CA SER A 115 -7.27 10.60 0.15
C SER A 115 -6.21 11.24 1.04
N GLU A 116 -6.09 10.79 2.29
CA GLU A 116 -5.12 11.29 3.26
C GLU A 116 -3.68 11.14 2.77
N GLN A 117 -3.32 9.96 2.25
CA GLN A 117 -1.97 9.71 1.73
C GLN A 117 -1.68 10.51 0.45
N SER A 118 -2.66 10.70 -0.42
CA SER A 118 -2.47 11.51 -1.64
C SER A 118 -2.18 12.97 -1.30
N ASP A 119 -2.88 13.52 -0.30
CA ASP A 119 -2.65 14.88 0.18
C ASP A 119 -1.25 15.03 0.80
N GLN A 120 -0.86 14.08 1.64
CA GLN A 120 0.46 14.07 2.29
C GLN A 120 1.60 13.95 1.28
N VAL A 121 1.50 13.04 0.31
CA VAL A 121 2.51 12.84 -0.74
C VAL A 121 2.69 14.12 -1.55
N LEU A 122 1.59 14.74 -1.98
CA LEU A 122 1.64 15.96 -2.78
C LEU A 122 2.23 17.14 -2.01
N GLU A 123 1.87 17.29 -0.74
CA GLU A 123 2.44 18.31 0.12
C GLU A 123 3.95 18.13 0.29
N LEU A 124 4.41 16.93 0.63
CA LEU A 124 5.83 16.66 0.84
C LEU A 124 6.66 16.79 -0.44
N LEU A 125 6.12 16.38 -1.59
CA LEU A 125 6.76 16.59 -2.90
C LEU A 125 6.84 18.08 -3.25
N THR A 126 5.78 18.85 -3.01
CA THR A 126 5.78 20.30 -3.18
C THR A 126 6.85 20.94 -2.28
N LEU A 127 6.98 20.43 -1.05
CA LEU A 127 8.03 20.79 -0.09
C LEU A 127 9.46 20.45 -0.54
N GLY A 128 9.64 19.68 -1.61
CA GLY A 128 10.95 19.33 -2.18
C GLY A 128 11.60 18.13 -1.53
N HIS A 129 10.87 17.38 -0.71
CA HIS A 129 11.37 16.11 -0.21
C HIS A 129 11.54 15.11 -1.37
N SER A 130 12.60 14.33 -1.32
CA SER A 130 12.82 13.26 -2.29
C SER A 130 11.69 12.22 -2.20
N PRO A 131 11.31 11.56 -3.30
CA PRO A 131 10.29 10.51 -3.27
C PRO A 131 10.57 9.44 -2.23
N LYS A 132 11.84 9.08 -2.01
CA LYS A 132 12.25 8.11 -0.99
C LYS A 132 11.82 8.55 0.43
N LYS A 133 12.12 9.80 0.80
CA LYS A 133 11.75 10.34 2.13
C LYS A 133 10.24 10.45 2.31
N VAL A 134 9.49 10.66 1.23
CA VAL A 134 8.01 10.65 1.24
C VAL A 134 7.46 9.23 1.40
N PHE A 135 8.09 8.23 0.79
CA PHE A 135 7.69 6.84 0.99
C PHE A 135 7.96 6.36 2.43
N ASP A 136 9.03 6.84 3.07
CA ASP A 136 9.35 6.47 4.45
C ASP A 136 8.31 6.97 5.47
N THR A 137 7.41 7.90 5.09
CA THR A 137 6.31 8.38 5.96
C THR A 137 5.02 7.55 5.82
N PHE A 138 4.97 6.54 4.95
CA PHE A 138 3.81 5.68 4.82
C PHE A 138 3.61 4.83 6.07
N ASN A 139 2.38 4.81 6.60
CA ASN A 139 2.02 3.96 7.72
C ASN A 139 1.83 2.50 7.25
N GLU A 140 2.91 1.71 7.29
CA GLU A 140 2.91 0.30 6.86
C GLU A 140 1.88 -0.54 7.63
N ASP A 141 1.74 -0.34 8.95
CA ASP A 141 0.80 -1.10 9.78
C ASP A 141 -0.66 -0.88 9.34
N ARG A 142 -1.00 0.38 9.01
CA ARG A 142 -2.33 0.72 8.49
C ARG A 142 -2.54 0.09 7.11
N VAL A 143 -1.53 0.08 6.23
CA VAL A 143 -1.62 -0.60 4.93
C VAL A 143 -1.86 -2.10 5.11
N PHE A 144 -1.11 -2.77 5.99
CA PHE A 144 -1.27 -4.19 6.25
C PHE A 144 -2.65 -4.54 6.82
N SER A 145 -3.17 -3.75 7.76
CA SER A 145 -4.49 -3.98 8.34
C SER A 145 -5.63 -3.79 7.33
N LEU A 146 -5.56 -2.77 6.47
CA LEU A 146 -6.52 -2.56 5.38
C LEU A 146 -6.45 -3.67 4.34
N ALA A 147 -5.23 -4.06 3.93
CA ALA A 147 -5.03 -5.17 3.01
C ALA A 147 -5.63 -6.46 3.56
N LYS A 148 -5.34 -6.78 4.83
CA LYS A 148 -5.91 -7.95 5.51
C LYS A 148 -7.43 -7.92 5.52
N THR A 149 -8.04 -6.79 5.85
CA THR A 149 -9.50 -6.61 5.85
C THR A 149 -10.10 -6.91 4.47
N ILE A 150 -9.46 -6.43 3.40
CA ILE A 150 -9.86 -6.73 2.02
C ILE A 150 -9.74 -8.21 1.70
N TYR A 151 -8.59 -8.81 1.98
CA TYR A 151 -8.35 -10.22 1.69
C TYR A 151 -9.31 -11.14 2.46
N ASP A 152 -9.56 -10.87 3.74
CA ASP A 152 -10.46 -11.65 4.58
C ASP A 152 -11.90 -11.59 4.07
N HIS A 153 -12.38 -10.40 3.66
CA HIS A 153 -13.71 -10.25 3.08
C HIS A 153 -13.88 -11.02 1.76
N LEU A 154 -12.90 -10.90 0.86
CA LEU A 154 -12.91 -11.62 -0.41
C LEU A 154 -12.85 -13.14 -0.21
N GLU A 155 -12.01 -13.62 0.72
CA GLU A 155 -11.90 -15.03 1.05
C GLU A 155 -13.20 -15.60 1.63
N GLN A 156 -13.90 -14.83 2.48
CA GLN A 156 -15.20 -15.22 3.04
C GLN A 156 -16.28 -15.44 1.97
N ASP A 157 -16.29 -14.63 0.91
CA ASP A 157 -17.25 -14.78 -0.18
C ASP A 157 -16.83 -15.84 -1.22
N VAL A 158 -15.53 -15.94 -1.53
CA VAL A 158 -15.01 -16.91 -2.50
C VAL A 158 -15.10 -18.34 -1.98
N ARG A 159 -14.77 -18.59 -0.71
CA ARG A 159 -14.64 -19.94 -0.16
C ARG A 159 -15.93 -20.78 -0.29
N PRO A 160 -17.13 -20.30 0.04
CA PRO A 160 -18.37 -21.04 -0.19
C PRO A 160 -18.59 -21.39 -1.69
N LYS A 161 -18.25 -20.47 -2.60
CA LYS A 161 -18.40 -20.68 -4.06
C LYS A 161 -17.47 -21.78 -4.57
N ILE A 162 -16.25 -21.88 -4.03
CA ILE A 162 -15.32 -22.98 -4.30
C ILE A 162 -15.92 -24.32 -3.84
N GLN A 163 -16.44 -24.37 -2.60
CA GLN A 163 -17.03 -25.59 -2.03
C GLN A 163 -18.24 -26.08 -2.84
N LEU A 164 -19.13 -25.16 -3.25
CA LEU A 164 -20.28 -25.47 -4.11
C LEU A 164 -19.84 -26.01 -5.48
N THR A 165 -18.78 -25.44 -6.05
CA THR A 165 -18.22 -25.90 -7.33
C THR A 165 -17.69 -27.33 -7.23
N TRP A 166 -16.99 -27.66 -6.14
CA TRP A 166 -16.58 -29.04 -5.87
C TRP A 166 -17.79 -29.98 -5.77
N LEU A 167 -18.83 -29.63 -5.00
CA LEU A 167 -20.01 -30.47 -4.81
C LEU A 167 -20.73 -30.78 -6.13
N SER A 168 -20.88 -29.78 -7.01
CA SER A 168 -21.47 -29.97 -8.34
C SER A 168 -20.64 -30.94 -9.19
N ASN A 169 -19.32 -30.75 -9.22
CA ASN A 169 -18.39 -31.55 -10.01
C ASN A 169 -18.22 -32.99 -9.47
N ARG A 170 -18.35 -33.20 -8.15
CA ARG A 170 -18.33 -34.52 -7.52
C ARG A 170 -19.46 -35.40 -8.04
N THR A 171 -20.66 -34.85 -8.22
CA THR A 171 -21.81 -35.60 -8.75
C THR A 171 -21.51 -36.13 -10.15
N ARG A 172 -20.89 -35.32 -11.00
CA ARG A 172 -20.45 -35.74 -12.34
C ARG A 172 -19.43 -36.88 -12.27
N LEU A 173 -18.41 -36.77 -11.43
CA LEU A 173 -17.41 -37.85 -11.23
C LEU A 173 -18.06 -39.15 -10.72
N ASN A 174 -19.07 -39.05 -9.85
CA ASN A 174 -19.81 -40.21 -9.37
C ASN A 174 -20.59 -40.93 -10.48
N VAL A 175 -21.10 -40.19 -11.48
CA VAL A 175 -21.75 -40.80 -12.65
C VAL A 175 -20.72 -41.53 -13.52
N VAL A 176 -19.58 -40.90 -13.80
CA VAL A 176 -18.50 -41.48 -14.62
C VAL A 176 -17.92 -42.73 -13.96
N THR A 177 -17.62 -42.68 -12.66
CA THR A 177 -17.12 -43.83 -11.90
C THR A 177 -18.07 -45.02 -11.98
N LYS A 178 -19.39 -44.80 -11.88
CA LYS A 178 -20.41 -45.86 -12.07
C LYS A 178 -20.41 -46.40 -13.51
N LEU A 179 -20.34 -45.54 -14.52
CA LEU A 179 -20.39 -45.90 -15.94
C LEU A 179 -19.25 -46.84 -16.36
N ILE A 180 -18.03 -46.56 -15.93
CA ILE A 180 -16.84 -47.35 -16.30
C ILE A 180 -16.46 -48.39 -15.23
N GLY A 181 -17.10 -48.36 -14.06
CA GLY A 181 -16.79 -49.24 -12.93
C GLY A 181 -15.50 -48.88 -12.18
N GLY A 182 -15.08 -47.62 -12.24
CA GLY A 182 -13.92 -47.09 -11.53
C GLY A 182 -14.21 -46.62 -10.11
N LYS A 183 -13.16 -46.16 -9.41
CA LYS A 183 -13.19 -45.51 -8.10
C LYS A 183 -12.22 -44.32 -8.10
N ILE A 184 -12.55 -43.29 -7.34
CA ILE A 184 -11.73 -42.09 -7.16
C ILE A 184 -11.59 -41.81 -5.65
N ASP A 185 -10.42 -41.37 -5.23
CA ASP A 185 -10.21 -40.79 -3.90
C ASP A 185 -10.80 -39.38 -3.87
N ASN A 186 -12.05 -39.28 -3.40
CA ASN A 186 -12.77 -38.01 -3.33
C ASN A 186 -12.11 -37.00 -2.38
N ALA A 187 -11.37 -37.43 -1.36
CA ALA A 187 -10.74 -36.51 -0.43
C ALA A 187 -9.54 -35.81 -1.09
N ARG A 188 -8.70 -36.59 -1.77
CA ARG A 188 -7.55 -36.07 -2.50
C ARG A 188 -7.97 -35.20 -3.69
N VAL A 189 -8.96 -35.64 -4.47
CA VAL A 189 -9.48 -34.84 -5.60
C VAL A 189 -10.13 -33.57 -5.09
N LYS A 190 -10.91 -33.60 -4.00
CA LYS A 190 -11.48 -32.39 -3.39
C LYS A 190 -10.39 -31.35 -3.11
N LYS A 191 -9.35 -31.75 -2.37
CA LYS A 191 -8.27 -30.84 -1.97
C LYS A 191 -7.60 -30.20 -3.19
N MET A 192 -7.22 -31.00 -4.18
CA MET A 192 -6.57 -30.50 -5.39
C MET A 192 -7.50 -29.63 -6.24
N THR A 193 -8.79 -29.96 -6.31
CA THR A 193 -9.79 -29.12 -7.00
C THR A 193 -9.95 -27.77 -6.30
N GLU A 194 -10.04 -27.75 -4.97
CA GLU A 194 -10.12 -26.51 -4.20
C GLU A 194 -8.87 -25.65 -4.40
N GLU A 195 -7.67 -26.24 -4.36
CA GLU A 195 -6.40 -25.55 -4.63
C GLU A 195 -6.32 -24.97 -6.05
N VAL A 196 -6.76 -25.73 -7.06
CA VAL A 196 -6.80 -25.26 -8.46
C VAL A 196 -7.77 -24.10 -8.63
N ILE A 197 -8.99 -24.21 -8.11
CA ILE A 197 -9.98 -23.13 -8.19
C ILE A 197 -9.45 -21.90 -7.44
N GLN A 198 -8.94 -22.08 -6.22
CA GLN A 198 -8.39 -21.01 -5.39
C GLN A 198 -7.29 -20.27 -6.14
N LYS A 199 -6.36 -20.98 -6.77
CA LYS A 199 -5.28 -20.39 -7.56
C LYS A 199 -5.80 -19.55 -8.73
N ILE A 200 -6.73 -20.08 -9.53
CA ILE A 200 -7.31 -19.36 -10.68
C ILE A 200 -8.02 -18.09 -10.22
N VAL A 201 -8.86 -18.22 -9.18
CA VAL A 201 -9.63 -17.10 -8.64
C VAL A 201 -8.69 -16.02 -8.09
N TRP A 202 -7.71 -16.39 -7.26
CA TRP A 202 -6.80 -15.42 -6.64
C TRP A 202 -5.82 -14.78 -7.63
N GLU A 203 -5.36 -15.48 -8.67
CA GLU A 203 -4.56 -14.85 -9.73
C GLU A 203 -5.34 -13.73 -10.42
N LYS A 204 -6.62 -13.98 -10.71
CA LYS A 204 -7.50 -13.00 -11.34
C LYS A 204 -7.87 -11.86 -10.40
N LEU A 205 -8.26 -12.16 -9.16
CA LEU A 205 -8.56 -11.15 -8.15
C LEU A 205 -7.35 -10.29 -7.82
N ARG A 206 -6.14 -10.86 -7.70
CA ARG A 206 -4.91 -10.08 -7.47
C ARG A 206 -4.67 -9.05 -8.56
N ARG A 207 -4.86 -9.44 -9.84
CA ARG A 207 -4.75 -8.50 -10.96
C ARG A 207 -5.81 -7.41 -10.89
N PHE A 208 -7.05 -7.77 -10.58
CA PHE A 208 -8.16 -6.85 -10.43
C PHE A 208 -7.94 -5.85 -9.28
N ILE A 209 -7.62 -6.32 -8.07
CA ILE A 209 -7.30 -5.49 -6.91
C ILE A 209 -6.20 -4.48 -7.25
N ARG A 210 -5.13 -4.92 -7.92
CA ARG A 210 -4.04 -4.03 -8.34
C ARG A 210 -4.53 -2.91 -9.26
N ILE A 211 -5.44 -3.19 -10.18
CA ILE A 211 -6.01 -2.19 -11.09
C ILE A 211 -6.86 -1.20 -10.27
N VAL A 212 -7.80 -1.70 -9.47
CA VAL A 212 -8.71 -0.86 -8.66
C VAL A 212 -7.94 0.05 -7.71
N VAL A 213 -6.97 -0.49 -6.98
CA VAL A 213 -6.14 0.29 -6.04
C VAL A 213 -5.36 1.37 -6.80
N ASN A 214 -4.72 1.02 -7.92
CA ASN A 214 -3.95 1.98 -8.71
C ASN A 214 -4.84 3.11 -9.27
N ASP A 215 -6.03 2.79 -9.75
CA ASP A 215 -6.97 3.78 -10.27
C ASP A 215 -7.48 4.68 -9.14
N LEU A 216 -7.78 4.12 -7.97
CA LEU A 216 -8.19 4.89 -6.80
C LEU A 216 -7.12 5.88 -6.33
N PHE A 217 -5.84 5.45 -6.28
CA PHE A 217 -4.72 6.37 -6.00
C PHE A 217 -4.55 7.44 -7.07
N LYS A 218 -4.66 7.10 -8.35
CA LYS A 218 -4.56 8.09 -9.44
C LYS A 218 -5.66 9.14 -9.36
N ASP A 219 -6.89 8.71 -9.09
CA ASP A 219 -8.04 9.59 -9.03
C ASP A 219 -7.97 10.51 -7.81
N ALA A 220 -7.64 9.96 -6.64
CA ALA A 220 -7.41 10.74 -5.42
C ALA A 220 -6.29 11.76 -5.62
N PHE A 221 -5.14 11.34 -6.14
CA PHE A 221 -4.02 12.24 -6.43
C PHE A 221 -4.40 13.36 -7.40
N ARG A 222 -5.12 13.05 -8.48
CA ARG A 222 -5.61 14.07 -9.44
C ARG A 222 -6.59 15.04 -8.78
N LYS A 223 -7.49 14.54 -7.93
CA LYS A 223 -8.47 15.35 -7.20
C LYS A 223 -7.78 16.30 -6.23
N SER A 224 -6.88 15.80 -5.39
CA SER A 224 -6.05 16.58 -4.48
C SER A 224 -5.21 17.61 -5.23
N ALA A 225 -4.61 17.21 -6.36
CA ALA A 225 -3.80 18.10 -7.17
C ALA A 225 -4.57 19.26 -7.77
N ARG A 226 -5.79 19.01 -8.25
CA ARG A 226 -6.67 20.09 -8.75
C ARG A 226 -7.13 21.01 -7.62
N ALA A 227 -7.47 20.45 -6.47
CA ALA A 227 -7.98 21.22 -5.34
C ALA A 227 -6.94 22.20 -4.77
N ARG A 228 -5.67 21.81 -4.76
CA ARG A 228 -4.57 22.59 -4.18
C ARG A 228 -3.60 23.19 -5.21
N PHE A 229 -3.97 23.17 -6.48
CA PHE A 229 -3.09 23.60 -7.58
C PHE A 229 -2.52 25.01 -7.36
N TYR A 230 -3.37 25.98 -7.01
CA TYR A 230 -2.97 27.37 -6.81
C TYR A 230 -2.10 27.55 -5.56
N GLU A 231 -2.43 26.89 -4.45
CA GLU A 231 -1.59 26.89 -3.24
C GLU A 231 -0.18 26.38 -3.56
N TRP A 232 -0.07 25.33 -4.38
CA TRP A 232 1.23 24.77 -4.76
C TRP A 232 1.96 25.61 -5.79
N LEU A 233 1.25 26.29 -6.68
CA LEU A 233 1.84 27.28 -7.58
C LEU A 233 2.47 28.42 -6.78
N ASP A 234 1.78 28.92 -5.75
CA ASP A 234 2.29 29.96 -4.85
C ASP A 234 3.50 29.49 -4.03
N LEU A 235 3.52 28.23 -3.62
CA LEU A 235 4.67 27.62 -2.94
C LEU A 235 5.86 27.44 -3.89
N ALA A 236 5.61 27.04 -5.14
CA ALA A 236 6.65 26.90 -6.15
C ALA A 236 7.23 28.26 -6.56
N SER A 237 6.40 29.29 -6.74
CA SER A 237 6.86 30.65 -7.06
C SER A 237 7.65 31.28 -5.91
N SER A 238 7.33 30.92 -4.66
CA SER A 238 8.12 31.30 -3.47
C SER A 238 9.55 30.70 -3.47
N ARG A 239 9.88 29.74 -4.35
CA ARG A 239 11.24 29.21 -4.50
C ARG A 239 12.15 30.06 -5.40
N GLU A 240 11.59 30.91 -6.27
CA GLU A 240 12.38 31.61 -7.30
C GLU A 240 12.94 32.98 -6.87
N VAL A 241 12.41 33.60 -5.80
CA VAL A 241 12.89 34.95 -5.41
C VAL A 241 14.07 34.85 -4.45
N THR A 242 15.28 34.85 -5.01
CA THR A 242 16.49 35.26 -4.30
C THR A 242 16.76 36.73 -4.60
N ARG A 243 16.52 37.59 -3.60
CA ARG A 243 17.06 38.96 -3.62
C ARG A 243 17.83 39.14 -2.33
N SER A 244 18.99 39.79 -2.38
CA SER A 244 19.67 40.12 -1.13
C SER A 244 18.80 41.12 -0.36
N ILE A 245 18.87 41.10 0.97
CA ILE A 245 18.15 42.07 1.81
C ILE A 245 18.53 43.51 1.42
N LYS A 246 19.78 43.72 0.96
CA LYS A 246 20.25 45.01 0.45
C LYS A 246 19.56 45.41 -0.87
N ASP A 247 19.07 44.44 -1.64
CA ASP A 247 18.36 44.69 -2.90
C ASP A 247 16.87 44.99 -2.68
N ILE A 248 16.29 44.60 -1.54
CA ILE A 248 14.90 44.94 -1.20
C ILE A 248 14.73 46.46 -1.08
N VAL A 249 15.70 47.14 -0.48
CA VAL A 249 15.74 48.61 -0.33
C VAL A 249 15.83 49.32 -1.68
N ASN A 250 16.51 48.72 -2.66
CA ASN A 250 16.65 49.28 -4.02
C ASN A 250 15.47 48.98 -4.95
N VAL A 251 14.62 48.00 -4.60
CA VAL A 251 13.48 47.57 -5.43
C VAL A 251 12.19 48.31 -5.05
N LEU A 252 12.12 48.88 -3.85
CA LEU A 252 10.97 49.64 -3.36
C LEU A 252 11.38 51.03 -2.80
N PRO A 253 12.06 51.90 -3.58
CA PRO A 253 12.40 53.23 -3.11
C PRO A 253 11.17 54.16 -2.96
N ASP A 254 10.07 53.86 -3.69
CA ASP A 254 8.84 54.65 -3.74
C ASP A 254 7.57 53.83 -3.49
N ALA A 255 7.68 52.64 -2.89
CA ALA A 255 6.47 51.89 -2.53
C ALA A 255 5.74 52.65 -1.44
N LEU A 256 4.59 53.25 -1.79
CA LEU A 256 3.66 53.82 -0.84
C LEU A 256 3.40 52.76 0.23
N GLU A 257 3.87 53.02 1.45
CA GLU A 257 3.69 52.19 2.65
C GLU A 257 2.28 51.55 2.68
N GLN A 258 1.28 52.33 2.27
CA GLN A 258 -0.15 51.97 2.21
C GLN A 258 -0.50 50.75 1.33
N GLU A 259 0.28 50.41 0.30
CA GLU A 259 0.01 49.20 -0.52
C GLU A 259 0.56 47.92 0.13
N ILE A 260 1.67 48.03 0.87
CA ILE A 260 2.23 46.93 1.67
C ILE A 260 1.37 46.66 2.91
N TYR A 261 0.78 47.72 3.49
CA TYR A 261 -0.21 47.65 4.57
C TYR A 261 -1.64 47.33 4.11
N SER A 262 -1.88 47.05 2.82
CA SER A 262 -3.23 46.78 2.33
C SER A 262 -3.86 45.58 3.07
N ASP A 263 -5.16 45.71 3.38
CA ASP A 263 -6.01 44.79 4.17
C ASP A 263 -6.00 43.31 3.72
N LYS A 264 -5.32 42.96 2.63
CA LYS A 264 -5.17 41.57 2.15
C LYS A 264 -3.83 40.93 2.45
N PHE A 265 -2.79 41.71 2.77
CA PHE A 265 -1.43 41.20 3.00
C PHE A 265 -1.03 41.21 4.49
N MET A 266 -1.46 42.24 5.24
CA MET A 266 -1.10 42.43 6.66
C MET A 266 -2.24 42.16 7.64
N PHE A 267 -3.51 42.26 7.21
CA PHE A 267 -4.66 42.11 8.10
C PHE A 267 -5.44 40.83 7.79
N GLY A 268 -5.10 39.77 8.51
CA GLY A 268 -5.73 38.44 8.46
C GLY A 268 -5.22 37.58 9.62
N THR A 269 -5.67 36.33 9.73
CA THR A 269 -5.05 35.40 10.69
C THR A 269 -3.60 35.16 10.31
N THR A 270 -2.67 35.28 11.26
CA THR A 270 -1.24 35.01 11.05
C THR A 270 -1.05 33.57 10.55
N PRO A 271 -0.71 33.34 9.27
CA PRO A 271 -0.72 32.01 8.67
C PRO A 271 0.62 31.32 8.93
N ILE A 272 0.94 31.09 10.21
CA ILE A 272 2.24 30.58 10.64
C ILE A 272 2.57 29.24 9.97
N HIS A 273 1.56 28.40 9.68
CA HIS A 273 1.78 27.15 8.96
C HIS A 273 2.31 27.39 7.55
N ASN A 274 1.70 28.33 6.83
CA ASN A 274 2.16 28.70 5.50
C ASN A 274 3.55 29.35 5.53
N ALA A 275 3.83 30.18 6.54
CA ALA A 275 5.15 30.79 6.72
C ALA A 275 6.25 29.73 6.93
N ILE A 276 6.02 28.76 7.82
CA ILE A 276 6.94 27.64 8.05
C ILE A 276 7.10 26.78 6.80
N LYS A 277 6.00 26.53 6.06
CA LYS A 277 6.03 25.80 4.79
C LYS A 277 6.93 26.50 3.76
N LYS A 278 6.77 27.82 3.59
CA LYS A 278 7.60 28.66 2.72
C LYS A 278 9.07 28.69 3.15
N ALA A 279 9.33 28.85 4.44
CA ALA A 279 10.68 28.79 4.98
C ALA A 279 11.34 27.42 4.72
N SER A 280 10.59 26.33 4.92
CA SER A 280 11.07 24.96 4.71
C SER A 280 11.52 24.74 3.28
N LEU A 281 10.71 25.18 2.31
CA LEU A 281 11.04 25.10 0.88
C LEU A 281 12.39 25.72 0.56
N ARG A 282 12.65 26.88 1.17
CA ARG A 282 13.87 27.66 0.92
C ARG A 282 15.08 27.04 1.61
N LEU A 283 14.91 26.64 2.87
CA LEU A 283 16.01 26.08 3.67
C LEU A 283 16.38 24.67 3.21
N MET A 284 15.49 23.94 2.54
CA MET A 284 15.79 22.60 2.01
C MET A 284 16.38 22.60 0.60
N ASP A 285 16.58 23.76 -0.02
CA ASP A 285 17.19 23.88 -1.35
C ASP A 285 18.62 23.29 -1.36
N VAL A 286 18.85 22.38 -2.32
CA VAL A 286 20.10 21.62 -2.48
C VAL A 286 21.27 22.53 -2.76
N ASN A 287 21.04 23.66 -3.44
CA ASN A 287 22.08 24.65 -3.75
C ASN A 287 22.72 25.24 -2.48
N PHE A 288 21.99 25.22 -1.37
CA PHE A 288 22.45 25.74 -0.07
C PHE A 288 22.68 24.62 0.96
N SER A 289 22.79 23.36 0.50
CA SER A 289 23.02 22.20 1.38
C SER A 289 24.30 22.28 2.21
N GLN A 290 25.32 22.98 1.70
CA GLN A 290 26.61 23.20 2.36
C GLN A 290 26.58 24.28 3.45
N HIS A 291 25.52 25.10 3.51
CA HIS A 291 25.44 26.22 4.44
C HIS A 291 24.73 25.86 5.74
N LYS A 292 25.16 26.50 6.84
CA LYS A 292 24.40 26.53 8.08
C LYS A 292 23.11 27.31 7.85
N LYS A 293 21.99 26.74 8.31
CA LYS A 293 20.65 27.25 8.05
C LYS A 293 20.02 27.70 9.35
N ILE A 294 19.56 28.94 9.37
CA ILE A 294 18.90 29.54 10.53
C ILE A 294 17.51 29.99 10.07
N LEU A 295 16.48 29.60 10.82
CA LEU A 295 15.13 30.10 10.67
C LEU A 295 14.81 30.97 11.88
N ILE A 296 14.52 32.25 11.65
CA ILE A 296 14.07 33.17 12.69
C ILE A 296 12.56 33.33 12.53
N THR A 297 11.80 33.03 13.58
CA THR A 297 10.36 33.29 13.64
C THR A 297 10.10 34.45 14.59
N ILE A 298 9.32 35.44 14.16
CA ILE A 298 8.98 36.62 14.97
C ILE A 298 7.46 36.73 14.99
N SER A 299 6.85 36.68 16.18
CA SER A 299 5.40 36.78 16.35
C SER A 299 5.04 37.05 17.81
N ASP A 300 3.90 37.67 18.04
CA ASP A 300 3.22 37.80 19.34
C ASP A 300 2.50 36.51 19.80
N GLY A 301 2.54 35.44 18.99
CA GLY A 301 1.86 34.19 19.27
C GLY A 301 0.36 34.19 18.97
N GLU A 302 -0.15 35.20 18.25
CA GLU A 302 -1.54 35.24 17.79
C GLU A 302 -1.68 34.63 16.38
N PHE A 303 -1.83 33.31 16.35
CA PHE A 303 -2.16 32.57 15.13
C PHE A 303 -3.18 31.45 15.38
N SER A 304 -4.00 31.15 14.37
CA SER A 304 -5.11 30.18 14.46
C SER A 304 -4.67 28.72 14.40
N ASP A 305 -3.47 28.45 13.89
CA ASP A 305 -2.97 27.11 13.62
C ASP A 305 -2.49 26.41 14.90
N LYS A 306 -3.08 25.25 15.22
CA LYS A 306 -2.77 24.50 16.45
C LYS A 306 -1.71 23.40 16.28
N PHE A 307 -1.29 23.11 15.05
CA PHE A 307 -0.41 21.97 14.72
C PHE A 307 0.71 22.37 13.75
N LEU A 308 1.91 22.54 14.29
CA LEU A 308 3.19 22.72 13.59
C LEU A 308 4.39 21.83 14.02
N PRO A 309 4.29 20.89 15.00
CA PRO A 309 5.47 20.15 15.44
C PRO A 309 6.19 19.36 14.35
N GLU A 310 5.47 18.74 13.42
CA GLU A 310 6.08 17.78 12.47
C GLU A 310 6.98 18.46 11.43
N ALA A 311 6.50 19.53 10.80
CA ALA A 311 7.28 20.28 9.80
C ALA A 311 8.53 20.92 10.42
N THR A 312 8.40 21.47 11.63
CA THR A 312 9.54 22.08 12.32
C THR A 312 10.51 21.05 12.87
N THR A 313 10.04 19.86 13.27
CA THR A 313 10.92 18.74 13.64
C THR A 313 11.74 18.28 12.45
N LEU A 314 11.12 18.10 11.27
CA LEU A 314 11.83 17.73 10.05
C LEU A 314 12.88 18.77 9.62
N LEU A 315 12.61 20.06 9.83
CA LEU A 315 13.60 21.12 9.59
C LEU A 315 14.80 20.98 10.51
N LYS A 316 14.57 20.76 11.81
CA LYS A 316 15.62 20.54 12.81
C LYS A 316 16.46 19.31 12.47
N ASP A 317 15.82 18.20 12.12
CA ASP A 317 16.49 16.96 11.69
C ASP A 317 17.30 17.16 10.40
N SER A 318 16.93 18.15 9.59
CA SER A 318 17.65 18.53 8.37
C SER A 318 18.77 19.57 8.62
N GLY A 319 19.10 19.85 9.88
CA GLY A 319 20.19 20.74 10.29
C GLY A 319 19.83 22.22 10.35
N VAL A 320 18.54 22.57 10.31
CA VAL A 320 18.07 23.96 10.49
C VAL A 320 18.00 24.30 11.97
N THR A 321 18.61 25.43 12.36
CA THR A 321 18.46 26.00 13.69
C THR A 321 17.28 26.97 13.71
N ILE A 322 16.23 26.68 14.49
CA ILE A 322 15.04 27.52 14.60
C ILE A 322 15.15 28.39 15.86
N ILE A 323 15.11 29.70 15.69
CA ILE A 323 15.09 30.71 16.76
C ILE A 323 13.71 31.36 16.75
N SER A 324 13.04 31.37 17.90
CA SER A 324 11.71 31.98 18.03
C SER A 324 11.74 33.20 18.93
N LEU A 325 11.44 34.35 18.34
CA LEU A 325 11.33 35.64 19.00
C LEU A 325 9.84 35.90 19.27
N HIS A 326 9.45 35.77 20.53
CA HIS A 326 8.09 36.00 20.97
C HIS A 326 7.91 37.45 21.44
N ILE A 327 7.08 38.21 20.75
CA ILE A 327 6.76 39.58 21.11
C ILE A 327 5.84 39.56 22.34
N SER A 328 6.38 39.91 23.50
CA SER A 328 5.63 39.91 24.75
C SER A 328 5.07 41.30 25.03
N ASN A 329 3.86 41.36 25.58
CA ASN A 329 3.28 42.59 26.15
C ASN A 329 3.90 43.01 27.50
N LYS A 330 4.82 42.21 28.06
CA LYS A 330 5.57 42.54 29.27
C LYS A 330 6.77 43.41 28.90
N ASN A 331 7.09 44.42 29.72
CA ASN A 331 8.28 45.23 29.55
C ASN A 331 9.56 44.45 29.88
N ILE A 332 9.97 43.58 28.95
CA ILE A 332 11.14 42.72 29.02
C ILE A 332 12.11 43.21 27.95
N VAL A 333 13.33 43.58 28.34
CA VAL A 333 14.37 44.01 27.40
C VAL A 333 14.70 42.84 26.47
N SER A 334 15.00 41.67 27.04
CA SER A 334 15.02 40.38 26.36
C SER A 334 15.38 39.28 27.35
N GLN A 335 14.70 38.12 27.30
CA GLN A 335 14.98 37.00 28.21
C GLN A 335 14.80 35.65 27.51
N LEU A 336 15.77 34.74 27.68
CA LEU A 336 15.57 33.33 27.32
C LEU A 336 14.61 32.69 28.31
N VAL A 337 13.62 31.99 27.78
CA VAL A 337 12.64 31.30 28.62
C VAL A 337 12.95 29.82 28.70
N GLU A 338 12.98 29.30 29.93
CA GLU A 338 13.36 27.90 30.21
C GLU A 338 12.18 26.93 30.13
N LYS A 339 10.97 27.41 30.45
CA LYS A 339 9.76 26.62 30.54
C LYS A 339 8.56 27.43 30.06
N THR A 340 7.61 26.76 29.41
CA THR A 340 6.33 27.36 29.05
C THR A 340 5.62 27.90 30.29
N GLU A 341 5.23 29.18 30.28
CA GLU A 341 4.38 29.72 31.36
C GLU A 341 2.91 29.32 31.12
N ARG A 342 2.15 29.07 32.20
CA ARG A 342 0.74 28.63 32.09
C ARG A 342 -0.18 29.66 31.45
N ASN A 343 0.18 30.94 31.52
CA ASN A 343 -0.56 32.08 30.99
C ASN A 343 -0.21 32.43 29.54
N TRP A 344 0.65 31.66 28.87
CA TRP A 344 0.96 31.88 27.46
C TRP A 344 -0.20 31.47 26.56
N SER A 345 -0.37 32.22 25.47
CA SER A 345 -1.24 31.84 24.35
C SER A 345 -0.80 30.49 23.80
N ASP A 346 -1.73 29.77 23.16
CA ASP A 346 -1.40 28.49 22.54
C ASP A 346 -0.36 28.66 21.42
N GLY A 347 -0.39 29.78 20.69
CA GLY A 347 0.63 30.09 19.69
C GLY A 347 2.02 30.30 20.28
N ALA A 348 2.13 30.99 21.42
CA ALA A 348 3.42 31.13 22.11
C ALA A 348 4.00 29.79 22.58
N LYS A 349 3.15 28.86 23.04
CA LYS A 349 3.56 27.47 23.37
C LYS A 349 4.04 26.72 22.13
N ILE A 350 3.35 26.86 21.00
CA ILE A 350 3.76 26.26 19.72
C ILE A 350 5.10 26.84 19.28
N MET A 351 5.30 28.16 19.34
CA MET A 351 6.60 28.79 19.05
C MET A 351 7.73 28.24 19.92
N PHE A 352 7.47 28.06 21.20
CA PHE A 352 8.42 27.42 22.11
C PHE A 352 8.74 25.98 21.66
N GLU A 353 7.75 25.17 21.30
CA GLU A 353 7.97 23.81 20.82
C GLU A 353 8.72 23.73 19.48
N MET A 354 8.46 24.69 18.58
CA MET A 354 9.11 24.80 17.28
C MET A 354 10.61 25.08 17.43
N SER A 355 10.99 25.96 18.36
CA SER A 355 12.39 26.39 18.56
C SER A 355 13.35 25.23 18.82
N SER A 356 14.58 25.38 18.31
CA SER A 356 15.68 24.43 18.52
C SER A 356 16.25 24.51 19.93
N ILE A 357 16.96 23.47 20.35
CA ILE A 357 17.66 23.43 21.64
C ILE A 357 19.11 23.91 21.42
N SER A 358 19.61 24.76 22.32
CA SER A 358 20.99 25.27 22.33
C SER A 358 21.98 24.15 22.62
N THR A 359 23.07 24.10 21.86
CA THR A 359 24.13 23.11 21.99
C THR A 359 25.50 23.79 22.08
N GLU A 360 26.46 23.16 22.76
CA GLU A 360 27.81 23.70 23.00
C GLU A 360 28.62 24.01 21.73
N GLY A 361 28.23 23.43 20.59
CA GLY A 361 28.93 23.58 19.32
C GLY A 361 28.19 24.39 18.25
N ASP A 362 26.99 24.89 18.51
CA ASP A 362 26.27 25.66 17.50
C ASP A 362 26.70 27.14 17.49
N GLY A 363 26.91 27.68 16.28
CA GLY A 363 27.38 29.06 16.10
C GLY A 363 26.35 30.09 16.55
N VAL A 364 25.08 29.69 16.60
CA VAL A 364 23.94 30.51 17.02
C VAL A 364 23.99 30.80 18.52
N SER A 365 24.16 29.78 19.36
CA SER A 365 24.24 29.94 20.81
C SER A 365 25.48 30.72 21.21
N HIS A 366 26.59 30.54 20.50
CA HIS A 366 27.80 31.34 20.70
C HIS A 366 27.59 32.82 20.32
N ALA A 367 26.93 33.08 19.18
CA ALA A 367 26.60 34.44 18.75
C ALA A 367 25.66 35.14 19.74
N LEU A 368 24.60 34.45 20.19
CA LEU A 368 23.64 34.99 21.15
C LEU A 368 24.26 35.18 22.54
N GLY A 369 25.19 34.31 22.96
CA GLY A 369 25.91 34.47 24.22
C GLY A 369 26.74 35.76 24.32
N LYS A 370 27.10 36.39 23.19
CA LYS A 370 27.82 37.68 23.17
C LYS A 370 26.92 38.87 23.53
N LEU A 371 25.60 38.73 23.45
CA LEU A 371 24.62 39.80 23.71
C LEU A 371 24.21 39.89 25.19
N ASP A 372 25.06 39.43 26.10
CA ASP A 372 24.80 39.33 27.55
C ASP A 372 23.58 38.46 27.92
N TYR A 373 23.07 37.68 26.95
CA TYR A 373 22.11 36.62 27.21
C TYR A 373 22.82 35.52 28.00
N LYS A 374 22.32 35.23 29.21
CA LYS A 374 22.73 34.07 30.00
C LYS A 374 22.28 32.78 29.29
N MET A 375 23.01 32.40 28.26
CA MET A 375 22.79 31.19 27.49
C MET A 375 23.30 30.01 28.29
N GLU A 376 22.36 29.22 28.84
CA GLU A 376 22.67 27.88 29.33
C GLU A 376 22.42 26.87 28.22
N TYR A 377 23.35 25.92 28.05
CA TYR A 377 23.22 24.85 27.07
C TYR A 377 22.07 23.89 27.44
N GLY A 378 21.42 23.32 26.43
CA GLY A 378 20.25 22.46 26.62
C GLY A 378 18.92 23.22 26.79
N LYS A 379 18.92 24.55 26.59
CA LYS A 379 17.70 25.38 26.64
C LYS A 379 17.19 25.69 25.24
N ARG A 380 15.89 25.96 25.13
CA ARG A 380 15.29 26.29 23.85
C ARG A 380 15.69 27.69 23.39
N LEU A 381 15.95 27.86 22.10
CA LEU A 381 16.23 29.13 21.42
C LEU A 381 14.93 29.94 21.25
N PHE A 382 14.28 30.20 22.37
CA PHE A 382 13.06 30.97 22.49
C PHE A 382 13.33 32.20 23.34
N ILE A 383 13.17 33.37 22.75
CA ILE A 383 13.53 34.66 23.34
C ILE A 383 12.28 35.52 23.38
N GLN A 384 11.94 36.04 24.55
CA GLN A 384 10.91 37.07 24.66
C GLN A 384 11.53 38.43 24.35
N VAL A 385 10.90 39.18 23.46
CA VAL A 385 11.32 40.53 23.04
C VAL A 385 10.15 41.49 23.21
N ASN A 386 10.42 42.74 23.58
CA ASN A 386 9.42 43.82 23.62
C ASN A 386 9.94 45.14 23.04
N HIS A 387 11.18 45.15 22.52
CA HIS A 387 11.83 46.33 21.96
C HIS A 387 12.45 46.00 20.61
N SER A 388 12.28 46.86 19.60
CA SER A 388 12.86 46.67 18.27
C SER A 388 14.38 46.55 18.33
N GLN A 389 15.03 47.28 19.23
CA GLN A 389 16.47 47.21 19.47
C GLN A 389 16.94 45.78 19.79
N ALA A 390 16.19 45.04 20.60
CA ALA A 390 16.57 43.68 20.96
C ALA A 390 16.51 42.72 19.75
N ILE A 391 15.62 42.98 18.79
CA ILE A 391 15.54 42.22 17.54
C ILE A 391 16.74 42.56 16.65
N GLU A 392 17.10 43.84 16.53
CA GLU A 392 18.28 44.30 15.77
C GLU A 392 19.57 43.69 16.32
N ASP A 393 19.78 43.74 17.64
CA ASP A 393 20.97 43.20 18.28
C ASP A 393 21.12 41.68 18.01
N ILE A 394 20.00 40.94 18.05
CA ILE A 394 19.95 39.51 17.72
C ILE A 394 20.31 39.28 16.26
N LEU A 395 19.75 40.07 15.34
CA LEU A 395 20.03 39.93 13.91
C LEU A 395 21.51 40.23 13.60
N ASP A 396 22.06 41.28 14.20
CA ASP A 396 23.46 41.66 14.03
C ASP A 396 24.41 40.56 14.53
N ALA A 397 24.14 39.98 15.70
CA ALA A 397 24.94 38.88 16.21
C ALA A 397 24.92 37.64 15.28
N LEU A 398 23.78 37.37 14.64
CA LEU A 398 23.60 36.21 13.76
C LEU A 398 24.14 36.42 12.34
N LEU A 399 24.20 37.66 11.86
CA LEU A 399 24.60 38.00 10.49
C LEU A 399 26.08 38.38 10.34
N ILE A 400 26.75 38.79 11.42
CA ILE A 400 28.15 39.24 11.42
C ILE A 400 29.15 38.08 11.68
N ASN A 401 28.67 36.91 12.14
CA ASN A 401 29.46 35.67 12.26
C ASN A 401 29.17 34.72 11.10
#